data_AF-A0A561SPL2-F1
#
_entry.id   AF-A0A561SPL2-F1
#
_cell.length_a   1.000
_cell.length_b   1.000
_cell.length_c   1.000
_cell.angle_alpha   90.00
_cell.angle_beta   90.00
_cell.angle_gamma   90.00
#
_symmetry.space_group_name_H-M   'P 1'
#
loop_
_entity.id
_entity.type
_entity.pdbx_description
1 polymer ?
#
loop_
_entity_poly.entity_id
_entity_poly.type
_entity_poly.pdbx_seq_one_letter_code
_entity_poly.pdbx_strand_id
1 'polypeptide(L)'
;MLVSALLRAGRGLLLDLDAPLAPPDEIVDGVDLVAVRVVDAVVGTDVDAARRVLVRPDGYVCWAGRESGDRPDEALTRWFAGSVRVVPALSR
;
A
#
# COMPACT_ATOMS: atom_id res chain seq x y z
N MET A 1 12.47 8.43 -5.26
CA MET A 1 11.59 9.17 -4.33
C MET A 1 11.52 8.37 -3.04
N LEU A 2 11.57 9.00 -1.86
CA LEU A 2 11.50 8.29 -0.58
C LEU A 2 10.04 8.09 -0.15
N VAL A 3 9.72 6.95 0.48
CA VAL A 3 8.38 6.66 1.03
C VAL A 3 7.93 7.75 2.01
N SER A 4 8.86 8.30 2.78
CA SER A 4 8.59 9.41 3.72
C SER A 4 8.08 10.69 3.05
N ALA A 5 8.41 10.93 1.78
CA ALA A 5 7.89 12.08 1.04
C ALA A 5 6.41 11.89 0.67
N LEU A 6 6.00 10.65 0.38
CA LEU A 6 4.62 10.30 0.04
C LEU A 6 3.70 10.40 1.27
N LEU A 7 4.21 9.98 2.45
CA LEU A 7 3.49 10.07 3.72
C LEU A 7 3.21 11.52 4.18
N ARG A 8 3.90 12.52 3.62
CA ARG A 8 3.66 13.93 3.98
C ARG A 8 2.26 14.43 3.65
N ALA A 9 1.55 13.76 2.74
CA ALA A 9 0.16 14.06 2.43
C ALA A 9 -0.82 13.63 3.55
N GLY A 10 -0.34 12.93 4.59
CA GLY A 10 -1.20 12.39 5.65
C GLY A 10 -2.09 11.23 5.18
N ARG A 11 -1.73 10.59 4.07
CA ARG A 11 -2.45 9.47 3.45
C ARG A 11 -1.75 8.14 3.73
N GLY A 12 -2.53 7.07 3.76
CA GLY A 12 -1.98 5.71 3.77
C GLY A 12 -1.38 5.37 2.40
N LEU A 13 -0.50 4.38 2.36
CA LEU A 13 0.13 3.90 1.13
C LEU A 13 -0.10 2.40 1.00
N LEU A 14 -0.65 1.96 -0.12
CA LEU A 14 -0.56 0.57 -0.54
C LEU A 14 0.62 0.45 -1.50
N LEU A 15 1.69 -0.19 -1.04
CA LEU A 15 2.90 -0.43 -1.82
C LEU A 15 2.78 -1.78 -2.52
N ASP A 16 2.91 -1.78 -3.85
CA ASP A 16 3.06 -3.00 -4.64
C ASP A 16 4.54 -3.19 -4.97
N LEU A 17 5.17 -4.23 -4.39
CA LEU A 17 6.60 -4.49 -4.47
C LEU A 17 6.97 -5.34 -5.70
N ASP A 18 5.99 -5.97 -6.35
CA ASP A 18 6.15 -6.92 -7.46
C ASP A 18 5.82 -6.30 -8.84
N ALA A 19 5.69 -4.97 -8.90
CA ALA A 19 5.20 -4.22 -10.05
C ALA A 19 5.85 -4.60 -11.42
N PRO A 20 5.08 -4.52 -12.53
CA PRO A 20 3.82 -3.79 -12.64
C PRO A 20 2.58 -4.70 -12.60
N LEU A 21 1.75 -4.51 -11.57
CA LEU A 21 0.37 -4.96 -11.63
C LEU A 21 -0.48 -3.90 -12.34
N ALA A 22 -1.53 -4.34 -13.05
CA ALA A 22 -2.56 -3.43 -13.52
C ALA A 22 -3.14 -2.65 -12.31
N PRO A 23 -3.45 -1.35 -12.47
CA PRO A 23 -4.10 -0.61 -11.39
C PRO A 23 -5.38 -1.35 -10.99
N PRO A 24 -5.64 -1.54 -9.68
CA PRO A 24 -6.87 -2.16 -9.21
C PRO A 24 -8.05 -1.31 -9.66
N ASP A 25 -9.18 -1.93 -9.96
CA ASP A 25 -10.39 -1.22 -10.42
C ASP A 25 -10.90 -0.18 -9.38
N GLU A 26 -10.52 -0.37 -8.12
CA GLU A 26 -11.01 0.36 -6.96
C GLU A 26 -9.86 0.70 -5.99
N ILE A 27 -9.79 1.96 -5.56
CA ILE A 27 -8.86 2.44 -4.53
C ILE A 27 -9.65 3.06 -3.39
N VAL A 28 -9.23 2.83 -2.15
CA VAL A 28 -9.84 3.44 -0.96
C VAL A 28 -9.36 4.89 -0.80
N ASP A 29 -10.28 5.82 -0.65
CA ASP A 29 -10.00 7.23 -0.36
C ASP A 29 -9.17 7.38 0.92
N GLY A 30 -8.25 8.34 0.92
CA GLY A 30 -7.22 8.46 1.96
C GLY A 30 -6.07 7.44 1.87
N VAL A 31 -6.07 6.53 0.89
CA VAL A 31 -4.93 5.66 0.55
C VAL A 31 -4.45 5.97 -0.87
N ASP A 32 -3.14 6.04 -1.08
CA ASP A 32 -2.53 6.09 -2.41
C ASP A 32 -1.93 4.73 -2.76
N LEU A 33 -2.20 4.25 -3.98
CA LEU A 33 -1.52 3.07 -4.51
C LEU A 33 -0.21 3.50 -5.17
N VAL A 34 0.89 2.87 -4.76
CA VAL A 34 2.22 3.20 -5.26
C VAL A 34 2.94 1.92 -5.67
N ALA A 35 3.16 1.77 -6.97
CA ALA A 35 4.07 0.76 -7.49
C ALA A 35 5.51 1.15 -7.13
N VAL A 36 6.23 0.27 -6.47
CA VAL A 36 7.62 0.50 -6.08
C VAL A 36 8.49 -0.64 -6.57
N ARG A 37 9.73 -0.31 -6.94
CA ARG A 37 10.78 -1.29 -7.16
C ARG A 37 11.67 -1.29 -5.93
N VAL A 38 11.82 -2.44 -5.29
CA VAL A 38 12.79 -2.62 -4.21
C VAL A 38 14.19 -2.59 -4.82
N VAL A 39 15.04 -1.64 -4.40
CA VAL A 39 16.38 -1.42 -4.99
C VAL A 39 17.47 -2.07 -4.14
N ASP A 40 17.39 -1.96 -2.81
CA ASP A 40 18.33 -2.57 -1.87
C ASP A 40 17.56 -3.05 -0.63
N ALA A 41 17.27 -4.35 -0.55
CA ALA A 41 16.76 -4.95 0.67
C ALA A 41 17.96 -5.18 1.61
N VAL A 42 18.17 -4.29 2.57
CA VAL A 42 19.09 -4.58 3.68
C VAL A 42 18.39 -5.64 4.55
N VAL A 43 18.75 -6.89 4.28
CA VAL A 43 18.22 -8.12 4.89
C VAL A 43 18.21 -8.00 6.41
N GLY A 44 17.04 -8.23 7.01
CA GLY A 44 16.90 -8.30 8.46
C GLY A 44 15.51 -8.42 9.07
N THR A 45 14.39 -8.25 8.35
CA THR A 45 13.06 -8.23 9.01
C THR A 45 11.93 -8.70 8.10
N ASP A 46 11.03 -9.54 8.63
CA ASP A 46 9.71 -10.10 8.21
C ASP A 46 8.99 -9.67 6.90
N VAL A 47 9.38 -8.58 6.24
CA VAL A 47 8.78 -8.04 5.01
C VAL A 47 9.37 -8.70 3.75
N ASP A 48 10.46 -9.46 3.85
CA ASP A 48 11.18 -10.06 2.71
C ASP A 48 10.32 -11.01 1.84
N ALA A 49 9.17 -11.47 2.34
CA ALA A 49 8.22 -12.29 1.59
C ALA A 49 6.92 -11.58 1.23
N ALA A 50 6.76 -10.30 1.61
CA ALA A 50 5.58 -9.53 1.25
C ALA A 50 5.71 -9.03 -0.19
N ARG A 51 4.63 -9.21 -0.96
CA ARG A 51 4.48 -8.64 -2.30
C ARG A 51 3.72 -7.32 -2.27
N ARG A 52 2.89 -7.14 -1.24
CA ARG A 52 2.17 -5.90 -0.99
C ARG A 52 2.20 -5.52 0.47
N VAL A 53 2.29 -4.22 0.73
CA VAL A 53 2.37 -3.68 2.09
C VAL A 53 1.44 -2.48 2.21
N LEU A 54 0.60 -2.47 3.24
CA LEU A 54 -0.22 -1.32 3.60
C LEU A 54 0.46 -0.56 4.74
N VAL A 55 0.75 0.71 4.48
CA VAL A 55 1.40 1.64 5.41
C VAL A 55 0.40 2.70 5.83
N ARG A 56 0.29 2.94 7.14
CA ARG A 56 -0.54 4.00 7.72
C ARG A 56 0.10 5.39 7.50
N PRO A 57 -0.68 6.49 7.62
CA PRO A 57 -0.12 7.85 7.54
C PRO A 57 1.02 8.14 8.52
N ASP A 58 1.10 7.41 9.64
CA ASP A 58 2.18 7.51 10.64
C ASP A 58 3.44 6.72 10.27
N GLY A 59 3.45 6.04 9.12
CA GLY A 59 4.59 5.28 8.60
C GLY A 59 4.68 3.84 9.10
N TYR A 60 3.75 3.37 9.93
CA TYR A 60 3.74 1.98 10.38
C TYR A 60 3.05 1.06 9.37
N VAL A 61 3.63 -0.13 9.17
CA VAL A 61 2.99 -1.21 8.42
C VAL A 61 1.84 -1.77 9.24
N CYS A 62 0.63 -1.81 8.66
CA CYS A 62 -0.55 -2.37 9.32
C CYS A 62 -1.08 -3.64 8.65
N TRP A 63 -0.53 -4.00 7.49
CA TRP A 63 -0.81 -5.26 6.78
C TRP A 63 0.30 -5.57 5.77
N ALA A 64 0.56 -6.86 5.54
CA ALA A 64 1.47 -7.36 4.52
C ALA A 64 0.89 -8.63 3.87
N GLY A 65 0.74 -8.60 2.54
CA GLY A 65 0.30 -9.73 1.73
C GLY A 65 1.49 -10.38 1.05
N ARG A 66 1.53 -11.71 1.05
CA ARG A 66 2.65 -12.51 0.51
C ARG A 66 2.32 -13.06 -0.88
N GLU A 67 1.05 -13.23 -1.19
CA GLU A 67 0.58 -13.68 -2.48
C GLU A 67 -0.08 -12.52 -3.25
N SER A 68 -0.04 -12.59 -4.58
CA SER A 68 -0.60 -11.54 -5.45
C SER A 68 -2.13 -11.37 -5.29
N GLY A 69 -2.81 -12.41 -4.81
CA GLY A 69 -4.25 -12.41 -4.53
C GLY A 69 -4.61 -11.88 -3.14
N ASP A 70 -3.65 -11.68 -2.25
CA ASP A 70 -3.92 -11.20 -0.89
C ASP A 70 -4.49 -9.78 -0.93
N ARG A 71 -5.57 -9.57 -0.17
CA ARG A 71 -6.27 -8.29 -0.11
C ARG A 71 -6.25 -7.72 1.31
N PRO A 72 -6.05 -6.40 1.46
CA PRO A 72 -6.03 -5.74 2.77
C PRO A 72 -7.42 -5.31 3.27
N ASP A 73 -8.52 -5.92 2.82
CA ASP A 73 -9.90 -5.43 3.07
C ASP A 73 -10.21 -5.22 4.56
N GLU A 74 -9.83 -6.18 5.41
CA GLU A 74 -10.01 -6.07 6.87
C GLU A 74 -9.14 -4.97 7.49
N ALA A 75 -7.90 -4.82 7.00
CA ALA A 75 -6.98 -3.79 7.47
C ALA A 75 -7.44 -2.39 7.03
N LEU A 76 -7.92 -2.25 5.79
CA LEU A 76 -8.53 -1.03 5.28
C LEU A 76 -9.73 -0.62 6.13
N THR A 77 -10.61 -1.56 6.44
CA THR A 77 -11.75 -1.31 7.33
C THR A 77 -11.28 -0.90 8.72
N ARG A 78 -10.36 -1.65 9.32
CA ARG A 78 -9.90 -1.39 10.69
C ARG A 78 -9.20 -0.04 10.85
N TRP A 79 -8.37 0.34 9.89
CA TRP A 79 -7.47 1.49 10.03
C TRP A 79 -7.94 2.73 9.28
N PHE A 80 -8.88 2.60 8.35
CA PHE A 80 -9.33 3.68 7.47
C PHE A 80 -10.86 3.84 7.40
N ALA A 81 -11.68 3.14 8.21
CA ALA A 81 -13.16 3.22 8.21
C ALA A 81 -13.79 4.62 8.40
N GLY A 82 -13.02 5.67 8.70
CA GLY A 82 -13.48 7.07 8.65
C GLY A 82 -13.27 7.76 7.30
N SER A 83 -12.62 7.09 6.34
CA SER A 83 -12.14 7.62 5.06
C SER A 83 -12.44 6.67 3.89
N VAL A 84 -13.16 5.55 4.09
CA VAL A 84 -13.46 4.61 3.00
C VAL A 84 -14.53 5.19 2.08
N ARG A 85 -14.09 5.91 1.06
CA ARG A 85 -14.83 6.03 -0.21
C ARG A 85 -14.05 5.24 -1.26
N VAL A 86 -14.68 4.27 -1.89
CA VAL A 86 -14.07 3.60 -3.03
C VAL A 86 -14.11 4.56 -4.22
N VAL A 87 -12.94 4.94 -4.73
CA VAL A 87 -12.78 5.76 -5.94
C VAL A 87 -12.31 4.87 -7.09
N PRO A 88 -12.89 5.01 -8.30
CA PRO A 88 -12.38 4.31 -9.48
C PRO A 88 -10.92 4.70 -9.71
N ALA A 89 -10.06 3.73 -10.01
CA ALA A 89 -8.70 4.05 -10.41
C ALA A 89 -8.73 4.89 -11.69
N LEU A 90 -8.24 6.13 -11.61
CA LEU A 90 -8.11 7.01 -12.76
C LEU A 90 -7.12 6.38 -13.75
N SER A 91 -7.62 6.01 -14.93
CA SER A 91 -6.81 5.66 -16.08
C SER A 91 -5.93 6.86 -16.48
N ARG A 92 -4.62 6.71 -16.37
CA ARG A 92 -3.62 7.62 -16.94
C ARG A 92 -2.75 6.87 -17.94
#